data_AF-A0AAN6P4C9-F1
#
_entry.id   AF-A0AAN6P4C9-F1
#
_cell.length_a   1.000
_cell.length_b   1.000
_cell.length_c   1.000
_cell.angle_alpha   90.00
_cell.angle_beta   90.00
_cell.angle_gamma   90.00
#
_symmetry.space_group_name_H-M   'P 1'
#
loop_
_entity.id
_entity.type
_entity.pdbx_description
1 polymer ?
#
loop_
_entity_poly.entity_id
_entity_poly.type
_entity_poly.pdbx_seq_one_letter_code
_entity_poly.pdbx_strand_id
1 'polypeptide(L)'
;METDTDGKLTDALLLSAKRIGRGFTLPRHPHIVDEISEHGVRVEVCPISDEILGLTPRISGHAIYSLPADNVSCTISMDNGTLFGLVSSYVELSLEASV
;
A
#
# COMPACT_ATOMS: atom_id res chain seq x y z
N MET A 1 -20.64 -8.77 8.16
CA MET A 1 -19.61 -9.82 8.16
C MET A 1 -18.33 -9.14 7.74
N GLU A 2 -17.52 -8.80 8.73
CA GLU A 2 -16.17 -8.27 8.54
C GLU A 2 -15.37 -9.32 7.76
N THR A 3 -14.74 -8.93 6.65
CA THR A 3 -13.97 -9.91 5.88
C THR A 3 -12.67 -10.18 6.63
N ASP A 4 -12.14 -11.39 6.52
CA ASP A 4 -10.88 -11.83 7.18
C ASP A 4 -9.69 -10.88 6.93
N THR A 5 -9.78 -9.99 5.94
CA THR A 5 -8.77 -8.98 5.63
C THR A 5 -8.85 -7.75 6.54
N ASP A 6 -10.04 -7.39 7.02
CA ASP A 6 -10.27 -6.21 7.84
C ASP A 6 -9.80 -6.47 9.28
N GLY A 7 -10.14 -7.65 9.82
CA GLY A 7 -9.63 -8.09 11.12
C GLY A 7 -8.11 -8.16 11.19
N LYS A 8 -7.44 -8.50 10.07
CA LYS A 8 -5.97 -8.49 9.98
C LYS A 8 -5.34 -7.11 10.13
N LEU A 9 -6.02 -6.04 9.70
CA LEU A 9 -5.54 -4.68 9.88
C LEU A 9 -5.63 -4.25 11.34
N THR A 10 -6.76 -4.56 11.99
CA THR A 10 -6.95 -4.30 13.42
C THR A 10 -5.98 -5.12 14.27
N ASP A 11 -5.77 -6.39 13.94
CA ASP A 11 -4.79 -7.24 14.61
C ASP A 11 -3.37 -6.70 14.47
N ALA A 12 -3.00 -6.18 13.29
CA ALA A 12 -1.70 -5.55 13.09
C ALA A 12 -1.51 -4.31 13.99
N LEU A 13 -2.55 -3.50 14.17
CA LEU A 13 -2.52 -2.36 15.09
C LEU A 13 -2.42 -2.81 16.55
N LEU A 14 -3.20 -3.82 16.95
CA LEU A 14 -3.15 -4.40 18.30
C LEU A 14 -1.77 -4.99 18.63
N LEU A 15 -1.10 -5.57 17.63
CA LEU A 15 0.26 -6.09 17.76
C LEU A 15 1.34 -5.00 17.69
N SER A 16 0.97 -3.72 17.66
CA SER A 16 1.90 -2.59 17.53
C SER A 16 2.82 -2.73 16.32
N ALA A 17 2.28 -3.19 15.18
CA ALA A 17 3.04 -3.35 13.96
C ALA A 17 3.61 -2.00 13.51
N LYS A 18 4.91 -1.97 13.19
CA LYS A 18 5.56 -0.76 12.68
C LYS A 18 5.26 -0.50 11.20
N ARG A 19 4.86 -1.53 10.47
CA ARG A 19 4.59 -1.50 9.03
C ARG A 19 3.44 -2.41 8.65
N ILE A 20 2.63 -1.97 7.69
CA ILE A 20 1.54 -2.74 7.07
C ILE A 20 1.88 -2.95 5.60
N GLY A 21 1.92 -4.21 5.17
CA GLY A 21 2.22 -4.58 3.79
C GLY A 21 1.00 -4.49 2.88
N ARG A 22 1.20 -3.96 1.67
CA ARG A 22 0.24 -3.73 0.57
C ARG A 22 -0.87 -2.73 0.88
N GLY A 23 -1.52 -2.86 2.04
CA GLY A 23 -2.52 -1.89 2.52
C GLY A 23 -3.70 -1.67 1.56
N PHE A 24 -3.98 -2.60 0.66
CA PHE A 24 -4.91 -2.40 -0.48
C PHE A 24 -6.33 -2.01 -0.04
N THR A 25 -6.81 -2.55 1.07
CA THR A 25 -8.14 -2.23 1.62
C THR A 25 -8.17 -0.98 2.47
N LEU A 26 -7.03 -0.43 2.91
CA LEU A 26 -6.96 0.71 3.84
C LEU A 26 -7.81 1.91 3.44
N PRO A 27 -7.85 2.36 2.17
CA PRO A 27 -8.67 3.50 1.77
C PRO A 27 -10.19 3.31 2.00
N ARG A 28 -10.64 2.06 2.24
CA ARG A 28 -12.05 1.75 2.55
C ARG A 28 -12.38 1.86 4.04
N HIS A 29 -11.36 1.99 4.91
CA HIS A 29 -11.50 2.00 6.37
C HIS A 29 -10.89 3.27 6.96
N PRO A 30 -11.58 4.43 6.86
CA PRO A 30 -11.03 5.71 7.32
C PRO A 30 -10.65 5.72 8.81
N HIS A 31 -11.42 5.03 9.66
CA HIS A 31 -11.09 4.89 11.09
C HIS A 31 -9.73 4.20 11.34
N ILE A 32 -9.40 3.18 10.55
CA ILE A 32 -8.11 2.49 10.65
C ILE A 32 -6.98 3.37 10.10
N VAL A 33 -7.25 4.15 9.05
CA VAL A 33 -6.30 5.10 8.48
C VAL A 33 -5.90 6.17 9.50
N ASP A 34 -6.87 6.70 10.24
CA ASP A 34 -6.63 7.65 11.33
C ASP A 34 -5.74 7.03 12.41
N GLU A 35 -6.07 5.81 12.88
CA GLU A 35 -5.26 5.10 13.87
C GLU A 35 -3.84 4.82 13.37
N ILE A 36 -3.66 4.43 12.11
CA ILE A 36 -2.35 4.22 11.49
C ILE A 36 -1.53 5.50 11.47
N SER A 37 -2.15 6.64 11.13
CA SER A 37 -1.51 7.94 11.13
C SER A 37 -1.06 8.34 12.53
N GLU A 38 -1.93 8.20 13.53
CA GLU A 38 -1.64 8.52 14.94
C GLU A 38 -0.51 7.65 15.51
N HIS A 39 -0.49 6.36 15.20
CA HIS A 39 0.53 5.43 15.66
C HIS A 39 1.84 5.51 14.84
N GLY A 40 1.88 6.34 13.79
CA GLY A 40 3.06 6.49 12.94
C GLY A 40 3.43 5.22 12.17
N VAL A 41 2.44 4.39 11.84
CA VAL A 41 2.64 3.12 11.13
C VAL A 41 2.83 3.40 9.64
N ARG A 42 3.85 2.78 9.04
CA ARG A 42 4.10 2.93 7.58
C ARG A 42 3.33 1.90 6.77
N VAL A 43 2.84 2.33 5.61
CA VAL A 43 2.22 1.43 4.63
C VAL A 43 3.20 1.18 3.49
N GLU A 44 3.50 -0.08 3.21
CA GLU A 44 4.29 -0.49 2.06
C GLU A 44 3.36 -0.85 0.90
N VAL A 45 3.61 -0.30 -0.28
CA VAL A 45 2.70 -0.36 -1.42
C VAL A 45 3.44 -0.90 -2.63
N CYS A 46 2.84 -1.82 -3.36
CA CYS A 46 3.48 -2.46 -4.52
C CYS A 46 2.62 -2.32 -5.77
N PRO A 47 2.42 -1.08 -6.28
CA PRO A 47 1.37 -0.81 -7.26
C PRO A 47 1.59 -1.52 -8.60
N ILE A 48 2.83 -1.81 -8.96
CA ILE A 48 3.17 -2.59 -10.17
C ILE A 48 2.78 -4.07 -9.98
N SER A 49 3.10 -4.65 -8.82
CA SER A 49 2.67 -6.01 -8.47
C SER A 49 1.14 -6.09 -8.44
N ASP A 50 0.47 -5.07 -7.89
CA ASP A 50 -0.99 -5.01 -7.82
C ASP A 50 -1.65 -4.92 -9.21
N GLU A 51 -1.03 -4.24 -10.19
CA GLU A 51 -1.48 -4.24 -11.59
C GLU A 51 -1.24 -5.60 -12.26
N ILE A 52 -0.06 -6.19 -12.10
CA ILE A 52 0.28 -7.50 -12.70
C ILE A 52 -0.60 -8.62 -12.14
N LEU A 53 -0.91 -8.57 -10.84
CA LEU A 53 -1.80 -9.52 -10.17
C LEU A 53 -3.29 -9.25 -10.44
N GLY A 54 -3.62 -8.18 -11.17
CA GLY A 54 -5.00 -7.83 -11.53
C GLY A 54 -5.84 -7.31 -10.36
N LEU A 55 -5.22 -6.82 -9.28
CA LEU A 55 -5.93 -6.20 -8.17
C LEU A 55 -6.35 -4.76 -8.48
N THR A 56 -5.55 -4.05 -9.28
CA THR A 56 -5.92 -2.77 -9.87
C THR A 56 -5.85 -2.85 -11.40
N PRO A 57 -6.80 -2.25 -12.15
CA PRO A 57 -6.74 -2.25 -13.61
C PRO A 57 -5.56 -1.42 -14.17
N ARG A 58 -5.11 -0.41 -13.41
CA ARG A 58 -4.00 0.49 -13.74
C ARG A 58 -3.36 1.01 -12.47
N ILE A 59 -2.04 1.19 -12.48
CA ILE A 59 -1.30 1.89 -11.43
C ILE A 59 -1.84 3.30 -11.19
N SER A 60 -2.19 4.06 -12.23
CA SER A 60 -2.62 5.47 -12.12
C SER A 60 -3.92 5.67 -11.34
N GLY A 61 -4.79 4.65 -11.26
CA GLY A 61 -6.06 4.70 -10.53
C GLY A 61 -5.99 4.06 -9.14
N HIS A 62 -4.79 3.77 -8.62
CA HIS A 62 -4.66 3.03 -7.38
C HIS A 62 -5.20 3.83 -6.18
N ALA A 63 -6.12 3.24 -5.42
CA ALA A 63 -6.75 3.88 -4.26
C ALA A 63 -5.75 4.27 -3.14
N ILE A 64 -4.51 3.80 -3.23
CA ILE A 64 -3.46 4.06 -2.25
C ILE A 64 -2.96 5.51 -2.32
N TYR A 65 -3.17 6.19 -3.45
CA TYR A 65 -2.81 7.59 -3.60
C TYR A 65 -3.63 8.54 -2.72
N SER A 66 -4.72 8.07 -2.11
CA SER A 66 -5.44 8.87 -1.09
C SER A 66 -4.72 8.88 0.26
N LEU A 67 -3.95 7.82 0.59
CA LEU A 67 -3.33 7.67 1.91
C LEU A 67 -2.34 8.79 2.28
N PRO A 68 -1.50 9.31 1.35
CA PRO A 68 -0.67 10.48 1.65
C PRO A 68 -1.48 11.75 1.98
N ALA A 69 -2.69 11.90 1.41
CA ALA A 69 -3.56 13.03 1.74
C ALA A 69 -4.12 12.93 3.17
N ASP A 70 -4.27 11.69 3.67
CA ASP A 70 -4.72 11.38 5.03
C ASP A 70 -3.54 11.31 6.04
N ASN A 71 -2.39 11.92 5.72
CA ASN A 71 -1.17 11.93 6.55
C ASN A 71 -0.59 10.53 6.86
N VAL A 72 -0.84 9.53 6.02
CA VAL A 72 -0.23 8.20 6.18
C VAL A 72 1.08 8.11 5.43
N SER A 73 2.14 7.69 6.14
CA SER A 73 3.46 7.51 5.54
C SER A 73 3.49 6.25 4.67
N CYS A 74 3.60 6.44 3.35
CA CYS A 74 3.61 5.37 2.37
C CYS A 74 5.01 5.17 1.79
N THR A 75 5.41 3.91 1.55
CA THR A 75 6.66 3.54 0.87
C THR A 75 6.33 2.67 -0.33
N ILE A 76 6.99 2.90 -1.47
CA ILE A 76 6.80 2.09 -2.67
C ILE A 76 7.81 0.93 -2.63
N SER A 77 7.32 -0.29 -2.84
CA SER A 77 8.10 -1.52 -2.91
C SER A 77 7.73 -2.31 -4.16
N MET A 78 8.60 -3.24 -4.53
CA MET A 78 8.50 -4.02 -5.77
C MET A 78 7.97 -5.44 -5.52
N ASP A 79 7.65 -5.75 -4.26
CA ASP A 79 7.30 -7.09 -3.79
C ASP A 79 8.33 -8.12 -4.29
N ASN A 80 8.01 -8.86 -5.35
CA ASN A 80 8.86 -9.88 -5.95
C ASN A 80 9.31 -9.49 -7.37
N GLY A 81 10.04 -8.38 -7.51
CA GLY A 81 10.46 -7.83 -8.81
C GLY A 81 11.07 -8.85 -9.78
N THR A 82 11.89 -9.76 -9.28
CA THR A 82 12.50 -10.86 -10.06
C THR A 82 11.47 -11.81 -10.66
N LEU A 83 10.41 -12.13 -9.92
CA LEU A 83 9.32 -13.01 -10.40
C LEU A 83 8.53 -12.36 -11.53
N PHE A 84 8.42 -11.04 -11.49
CA PHE A 84 7.70 -10.24 -12.49
C PHE A 84 8.57 -9.83 -13.69
N GLY A 85 9.83 -10.29 -13.75
CA GLY A 85 10.75 -9.94 -14.84
C GLY A 85 11.16 -8.47 -14.85
N LEU A 86 10.92 -7.76 -13.75
CA LEU A 86 11.21 -6.34 -13.63
C LEU A 86 12.59 -6.19 -12.97
N VAL A 87 13.54 -5.60 -13.69
CA VAL A 87 14.83 -5.18 -13.13
C VAL A 87 14.67 -3.77 -12.53
N SER A 88 15.48 -3.44 -11.53
CA SER A 88 15.42 -2.18 -10.75
C SER A 88 15.34 -0.88 -11.57
N SER A 89 15.65 -0.88 -12.87
CA SER A 89 15.62 0.29 -13.75
C SER A 89 14.22 0.81 -14.08
N TYR A 90 13.15 0.01 -13.91
CA TYR A 90 11.77 0.48 -14.14
C TYR A 90 11.28 1.47 -13.08
N VAL A 91 11.89 1.45 -11.88
CA VAL A 91 11.51 2.30 -10.75
C VAL A 91 11.89 3.76 -10.99
N GLU A 92 13.02 4.01 -11.65
CA GLU A 92 13.53 5.36 -11.92
C GLU A 92 12.58 6.13 -12.88
N LEU A 93 12.07 5.44 -13.92
CA LEU A 93 11.13 6.02 -14.88
C LEU A 93 9.76 6.41 -14.27
N SER A 94 9.28 5.67 -13.28
CA SER A 94 7.98 6.00 -12.63
C SER A 94 8.12 7.07 -11.55
N LEU A 95 9.30 7.24 -10.94
CA LEU A 95 9.56 8.37 -10.05
C LEU A 95 9.70 9.68 -10.82
N GLU A 96 10.39 9.67 -11.97
CA GLU A 96 10.59 10.86 -12.81
C GLU A 96 9.28 11.34 -13.46
N ALA A 97 8.29 10.47 -13.66
CA ALA A 97 6.99 10.82 -14.25
C ALA A 97 6.01 11.49 -13.27
N SER A 98 6.35 11.59 -11.97
CA SER A 98 5.51 12.14 -10.90
C SER A 98 6.10 13.42 -10.27
N VAL A 99 7.15 14.02 -10.85
CA VAL A 99 7.69 15.33 -10.45
C VAL A 99 7.36 16.40 -11.48
#